data_AF-A0A534KBY7-F1
#
_entry.id   AF-A0A534KBY7-F1
#
_cell.length_a   1.000
_cell.length_b   1.000
_cell.length_c   1.000
_cell.angle_alpha   90.00
_cell.angle_beta   90.00
_cell.angle_gamma   90.00
#
_symmetry.space_group_name_H-M   'P 1'
#
loop_
_entity.id
_entity.type
_entity.pdbx_description
1 polymer ?
#
loop_
_entity_poly.entity_id
_entity_poly.type
_entity_poly.pdbx_seq_one_letter_code
_entity_poly.pdbx_strand_id
1 'polypeptide(L)'
;MPFYDDVYSDVYVGTNGYASFGRGYTNYALPSIPSRAPPNNAVYASAGNLRSGGAAGQGGVYYSQLDSPRRFVVEWNQVPHYDGLDPITFEIVFYETGEIEVLYLVAGYYTALVGIENANGFAGISYPTPPTDNLAIRFTPPTPPPGSAGVRIAPCAQGSSAVPGTTQSTPLIVTNAGTANDTIDLAFSASPGWSGDWYASDDATRLGDSDGDGLPDTGFLEPGASIDVFLRMTIPVNATGSQTVNVTGTSTVDPSIDDTSMIGFSFPIALFEPPQSDIGIDV
;
A
#
# COMPACT_ATOMS: atom_id res chain seq x y z
N MET A 1 3.85 14.08 -5.03
CA MET A 1 2.69 14.32 -5.91
C MET A 1 1.43 13.86 -5.20
N PRO A 2 0.32 14.60 -5.27
CA PRO A 2 -0.96 14.12 -4.79
C PRO A 2 -1.47 12.99 -5.71
N PHE A 3 -2.04 11.94 -5.11
CA PHE A 3 -2.71 10.86 -5.82
C PHE A 3 -3.83 10.30 -4.94
N TYR A 4 -5.08 10.53 -5.36
CA TYR A 4 -6.27 10.30 -4.53
C TYR A 4 -6.13 10.98 -3.16
N ASP A 5 -6.08 10.19 -2.09
CA ASP A 5 -6.26 10.61 -0.70
C ASP A 5 -4.93 10.97 0.00
N ASP A 6 -3.79 10.91 -0.70
CA ASP A 6 -2.46 11.10 -0.11
C ASP A 6 -1.46 11.79 -1.05
N VAL A 7 -0.31 12.18 -0.49
CA VAL A 7 0.83 12.78 -1.20
C VAL A 7 2.05 11.86 -1.09
N TYR A 8 2.59 11.48 -2.23
CA TYR A 8 3.73 10.55 -2.30
C TYR A 8 5.01 11.23 -2.78
N SER A 9 6.13 10.88 -2.12
CA SER A 9 7.49 11.22 -2.56
C SER A 9 8.15 10.13 -3.40
N ASP A 10 7.60 8.92 -3.37
CA ASP A 10 8.18 7.72 -3.95
C ASP A 10 7.16 6.95 -4.77
N VAL A 11 7.63 6.26 -5.80
CA VAL A 11 6.82 5.39 -6.66
C VAL A 11 7.53 4.06 -6.88
N TYR A 12 6.75 2.98 -6.82
CA TYR A 12 7.22 1.62 -7.02
C TYR A 12 6.82 1.15 -8.41
N VAL A 13 7.82 0.88 -9.25
CA VAL A 13 7.63 0.49 -10.66
C VAL A 13 7.47 -1.02 -10.79
N GLY A 14 6.33 -1.47 -11.32
CA GLY A 14 6.06 -2.87 -11.61
C GLY A 14 6.49 -3.25 -13.02
N THR A 15 7.25 -4.34 -13.17
CA THR A 15 7.74 -4.80 -14.49
C THR A 15 6.62 -5.11 -15.49
N ASN A 16 5.39 -5.29 -15.00
CA ASN A 16 4.19 -5.63 -15.74
C ASN A 16 3.38 -4.42 -16.24
N GLY A 17 3.99 -3.23 -16.30
CA GLY A 17 3.38 -2.05 -16.92
C GLY A 17 2.41 -1.29 -16.01
N TYR A 18 2.76 -1.22 -14.72
CA TYR A 18 2.04 -0.42 -13.74
C TYR A 18 3.03 0.24 -12.78
N ALA A 19 2.55 1.23 -12.05
CA ALA A 19 3.25 1.88 -10.96
C ALA A 19 2.33 1.96 -9.74
N SER A 20 2.90 1.87 -8.55
CA SER A 20 2.15 1.88 -7.29
C SER A 20 2.79 2.81 -6.27
N PHE A 21 1.98 3.31 -5.34
CA PHE A 21 2.40 4.24 -4.30
C PHE A 21 2.34 3.59 -2.91
N GLY A 22 3.19 4.05 -1.99
CA GLY A 22 3.29 3.54 -0.61
C GLY A 22 3.98 2.17 -0.47
N ARG A 23 3.80 1.25 -1.42
CA ARG A 23 4.55 -0.03 -1.51
C ARG A 23 4.63 -0.56 -2.94
N GLY A 24 5.57 -1.47 -3.16
CA GLY A 24 5.63 -2.28 -4.40
C GLY A 24 4.83 -3.58 -4.28
N TYR A 25 4.53 -4.16 -5.45
CA TYR A 25 3.81 -5.43 -5.57
C TYR A 25 4.58 -6.41 -6.46
N THR A 26 4.33 -7.71 -6.28
CA THR A 26 4.90 -8.79 -7.13
C THR A 26 3.85 -9.41 -8.06
N ASN A 27 2.65 -8.83 -8.10
CA ASN A 27 1.53 -9.33 -8.91
C ASN A 27 1.86 -9.24 -10.40
N TYR A 28 1.55 -10.32 -11.13
CA TYR A 28 1.65 -10.37 -12.59
C TYR A 28 0.28 -10.30 -13.27
N ALA A 29 -0.76 -10.85 -12.62
CA ALA A 29 -2.14 -10.66 -13.00
C ALA A 29 -2.67 -9.39 -12.32
N LEU A 30 -3.21 -8.47 -13.11
CA LEU A 30 -3.75 -7.20 -12.61
C LEU A 30 -5.27 -7.29 -12.45
N PRO A 31 -5.84 -6.65 -11.42
CA PRO A 31 -7.27 -6.70 -11.13
C PRO A 31 -8.09 -5.83 -12.10
N SER A 32 -9.42 -5.90 -12.01
CA SER A 32 -10.29 -4.88 -12.59
C SER A 32 -10.12 -3.53 -11.89
N ILE A 33 -10.53 -2.43 -12.51
CA ILE A 33 -10.55 -1.10 -11.86
C ILE A 33 -12.01 -0.65 -11.71
N PRO A 34 -12.51 -0.34 -10.50
CA PRO A 34 -11.86 -0.53 -9.21
C PRO A 34 -11.90 -2.01 -8.73
N SER A 35 -11.02 -2.36 -7.78
CA SER A 35 -10.88 -3.66 -7.15
C SER A 35 -10.14 -3.56 -5.83
N ARG A 36 -10.61 -4.32 -4.83
CA ARG A 36 -9.90 -4.48 -3.56
C ARG A 36 -8.71 -5.46 -3.63
N ALA A 37 -8.64 -6.27 -4.67
CA ALA A 37 -7.56 -7.22 -4.88
C ALA A 37 -6.31 -6.50 -5.43
N PRO A 38 -5.12 -6.74 -4.87
CA PRO A 38 -3.91 -6.01 -5.25
C PRO A 38 -3.41 -6.30 -6.69
N PRO A 39 -2.62 -5.40 -7.31
CA PRO A 39 -2.14 -4.12 -6.76
C PRO A 39 -3.28 -3.14 -6.46
N ASN A 40 -3.11 -2.25 -5.48
CA ASN A 40 -3.97 -1.09 -5.22
C ASN A 40 -3.06 0.13 -5.08
N ASN A 41 -3.63 1.33 -4.99
CA ASN A 41 -2.86 2.59 -4.93
C ASN A 41 -1.98 2.75 -6.17
N ALA A 42 -2.55 2.57 -7.35
CA ALA A 42 -1.79 2.25 -8.55
C ALA A 42 -2.27 2.96 -9.81
N VAL A 43 -1.33 3.17 -10.72
CA VAL A 43 -1.54 3.54 -12.11
C VAL A 43 -1.25 2.34 -12.98
N TYR A 44 -2.22 1.95 -13.79
CA TYR A 44 -2.14 0.85 -14.73
C TYR A 44 -1.99 1.41 -16.14
N ALA A 45 -0.97 0.95 -16.87
CA ALA A 45 -0.73 1.31 -18.26
C ALA A 45 -0.70 0.08 -19.19
N SER A 46 -0.70 -1.13 -18.64
CA SER A 46 -0.85 -2.37 -19.40
C SER A 46 -1.46 -3.48 -18.55
N ALA A 47 -2.03 -4.50 -19.20
CA ALA A 47 -2.84 -5.58 -18.59
C ALA A 47 -2.08 -6.65 -17.81
N GLY A 48 -0.81 -6.39 -17.48
CA GLY A 48 0.08 -7.40 -16.93
C GLY A 48 0.51 -8.43 -17.99
N ASN A 49 1.58 -9.17 -17.71
CA ASN A 49 2.29 -10.06 -18.62
C ASN A 49 3.31 -9.39 -19.56
N LEU A 50 3.98 -8.33 -19.10
CA LEU A 50 5.17 -7.84 -19.78
C LEU A 50 6.41 -8.60 -19.31
N ARG A 51 7.32 -8.88 -20.24
CA ARG A 51 8.60 -9.55 -19.96
C ARG A 51 9.74 -8.57 -20.19
N SER A 52 9.99 -7.71 -19.21
CA SER A 52 11.09 -6.72 -19.26
C SER A 52 12.45 -7.36 -19.54
N GLY A 53 12.75 -8.52 -18.93
CA GLY A 53 13.97 -9.28 -19.19
C GLY A 53 14.04 -9.98 -20.56
N GLY A 54 12.97 -9.90 -21.37
CA GLY A 54 12.92 -10.37 -22.75
C GLY A 54 13.18 -9.27 -23.78
N ALA A 55 13.34 -8.02 -23.36
CA ALA A 55 13.63 -6.91 -24.26
C ALA A 55 15.00 -7.09 -24.95
N ALA A 56 15.07 -6.71 -26.23
CA ALA A 56 16.28 -6.85 -27.03
C ALA A 56 17.01 -5.51 -27.20
N GLY A 57 18.33 -5.56 -27.34
CA GLY A 57 19.13 -4.38 -27.61
C GLY A 57 19.05 -3.32 -26.50
N GLN A 58 18.51 -2.14 -26.84
CA GLN A 58 18.30 -1.01 -25.91
C GLN A 58 16.87 -0.96 -25.34
N GLY A 59 16.10 -2.04 -25.48
CA GLY A 59 14.79 -2.15 -24.84
C GLY A 59 14.91 -2.43 -23.33
N GLY A 60 13.94 -1.97 -22.55
CA GLY A 60 13.94 -2.09 -21.10
C GLY A 60 12.93 -1.19 -20.40
N VAL A 61 13.03 -1.10 -19.08
CA VAL A 61 12.28 -0.15 -18.26
C VAL A 61 13.23 0.91 -17.76
N TYR A 62 12.94 2.17 -18.06
CA TYR A 62 13.75 3.33 -17.75
C TYR A 62 12.96 4.32 -16.91
N TYR A 63 13.66 5.21 -16.22
CA TYR A 63 13.02 6.33 -15.55
C TYR A 63 13.88 7.59 -15.70
N SER A 64 13.23 8.74 -15.63
CA SER A 64 13.90 10.04 -15.61
C SER A 64 13.10 11.02 -14.76
N GLN A 65 13.82 11.88 -14.04
CA GLN A 65 13.25 13.07 -13.43
C GLN A 65 13.59 14.27 -14.31
N LEU A 66 12.56 14.96 -14.77
CA LEU A 66 12.70 16.16 -15.59
C LEU A 66 12.44 17.39 -14.74
N ASP A 67 13.24 18.43 -14.92
CA ASP A 67 13.05 19.73 -14.26
C ASP A 67 12.39 20.73 -15.24
N SER A 68 11.46 21.55 -14.73
CA SER A 68 10.78 22.65 -15.45
C SER A 68 9.84 22.26 -16.61
N PRO A 69 8.55 21.92 -16.34
CA PRO A 69 7.97 21.63 -15.03
C PRO A 69 8.46 20.28 -14.51
N ARG A 70 8.53 20.15 -13.17
CA ARG A 70 9.02 18.91 -12.56
C ARG A 70 8.07 17.76 -12.85
N ARG A 71 8.62 16.68 -13.39
CA ARG A 71 7.91 15.44 -13.71
C ARG A 71 8.79 14.24 -13.41
N PHE A 72 8.18 13.16 -12.95
CA PHE A 72 8.81 11.85 -12.94
C PHE A 72 8.24 11.04 -14.10
N VAL A 73 9.11 10.41 -14.89
CA VAL A 73 8.72 9.65 -16.08
C VAL A 73 9.25 8.24 -15.94
N VAL A 74 8.40 7.25 -16.21
CA VAL A 74 8.80 5.84 -16.29
C VAL A 74 8.42 5.32 -17.68
N GLU A 75 9.40 4.82 -18.42
CA GLU A 75 9.23 4.35 -19.79
C GLU A 75 9.44 2.83 -19.85
N TRP A 76 8.55 2.13 -20.55
CA TRP A 76 8.75 0.76 -21.02
C TRP A 76 9.07 0.84 -22.50
N ASN A 77 10.35 0.76 -22.86
CA ASN A 77 10.83 0.85 -24.24
C ASN A 77 11.03 -0.54 -24.84
N GLN A 78 10.35 -0.82 -25.95
CA GLN A 78 10.41 -2.09 -26.67
C GLN A 78 10.30 -3.36 -25.79
N VAL A 79 9.39 -3.34 -24.82
CA VAL A 79 9.21 -4.47 -23.89
C VAL A 79 8.23 -5.48 -24.49
N PRO A 80 8.60 -6.75 -24.71
CA PRO A 80 7.68 -7.74 -25.26
C PRO A 80 6.68 -8.24 -24.21
N HIS A 81 5.53 -8.72 -24.69
CA HIS A 81 4.64 -9.56 -23.87
C HIS A 81 5.34 -10.89 -23.51
N TYR A 82 4.88 -11.54 -22.45
CA TYR A 82 5.45 -12.80 -21.98
C TYR A 82 5.20 -13.97 -22.97
N ASP A 83 4.05 -13.94 -23.65
CA ASP A 83 3.56 -14.94 -24.60
C ASP A 83 3.79 -14.56 -26.08
N GLY A 84 4.39 -13.39 -26.34
CA GLY A 84 4.63 -12.85 -27.68
C GLY A 84 5.99 -12.18 -27.84
N LEU A 85 6.32 -11.79 -29.08
CA LEU A 85 7.51 -10.97 -29.38
C LEU A 85 7.13 -9.57 -29.85
N ASP A 86 5.84 -9.22 -29.87
CA ASP A 86 5.35 -7.89 -30.18
C ASP A 86 5.71 -6.93 -29.03
N PRO A 87 6.65 -6.00 -29.25
CA PRO A 87 7.09 -5.10 -28.20
C PRO A 87 6.11 -3.94 -28.05
N ILE A 88 5.78 -3.59 -26.80
CA ILE A 88 5.06 -2.38 -26.46
C ILE A 88 6.05 -1.25 -26.18
N THR A 89 5.66 0.00 -26.45
CA THR A 89 6.42 1.18 -26.06
C THR A 89 5.49 2.27 -25.54
N PHE A 90 5.59 2.54 -24.24
CA PHE A 90 4.80 3.56 -23.57
C PHE A 90 5.55 4.15 -22.37
N GLU A 91 5.08 5.29 -21.90
CA GLU A 91 5.55 5.92 -20.67
C GLU A 91 4.39 6.36 -19.78
N ILE A 92 4.66 6.37 -18.46
CA ILE A 92 3.81 7.01 -17.46
C ILE A 92 4.52 8.28 -16.99
N VAL A 93 3.84 9.41 -17.12
CA VAL A 93 4.32 10.72 -16.68
C VAL A 93 3.54 11.15 -15.45
N PHE A 94 4.26 11.42 -14.38
CA PHE A 94 3.74 11.88 -13.11
C PHE A 94 4.05 13.37 -12.93
N TYR A 95 3.01 14.19 -12.80
CA TYR A 95 3.14 15.63 -12.58
C TYR A 95 3.12 15.97 -11.09
N GLU A 96 3.85 17.01 -10.67
CA GLU A 96 3.80 17.49 -9.27
C GLU A 96 2.40 17.87 -8.81
N THR A 97 1.56 18.31 -9.75
CA THR A 97 0.16 18.72 -9.56
C THR A 97 -0.80 17.54 -9.40
N GLY A 98 -0.35 16.30 -9.61
CA GLY A 98 -1.13 15.06 -9.41
C GLY A 98 -1.76 14.51 -10.68
N GLU A 99 -1.76 15.24 -11.79
CA GLU A 99 -2.12 14.67 -13.09
C GLU A 99 -1.13 13.58 -13.48
N ILE A 100 -1.66 12.61 -14.21
CA ILE A 100 -0.93 11.46 -14.69
C ILE A 100 -1.22 11.32 -16.17
N GLU A 101 -0.19 11.12 -16.98
CA GLU A 101 -0.35 10.77 -18.39
C GLU A 101 0.21 9.40 -18.67
N VAL A 102 -0.48 8.66 -19.52
CA VAL A 102 0.03 7.44 -20.15
C VAL A 102 0.14 7.72 -21.65
N LEU A 103 1.35 7.64 -22.18
CA LEU A 103 1.68 7.99 -23.55
C LEU A 103 2.15 6.73 -24.29
N TYR A 104 1.39 6.31 -25.31
CA TYR A 104 1.70 5.14 -26.12
C TYR A 104 2.33 5.58 -27.43
N LEU A 105 3.55 5.13 -27.69
CA LEU A 105 4.11 5.12 -29.04
C LEU A 105 3.61 3.88 -29.79
N VAL A 106 3.70 2.73 -29.14
CA VAL A 106 3.21 1.43 -29.63
C VAL A 106 2.39 0.79 -28.51
N ALA A 107 1.10 0.57 -28.72
CA ALA A 107 0.19 0.04 -27.69
C ALA A 107 0.20 -1.49 -27.60
N GLY A 108 0.75 -2.19 -28.60
CA GLY A 108 0.79 -3.66 -28.63
C GLY A 108 -0.59 -4.30 -28.82
N TYR A 109 -0.63 -5.63 -29.00
CA TYR A 109 -1.87 -6.33 -29.33
C TYR A 109 -2.76 -6.66 -28.11
N TYR A 110 -2.19 -6.72 -26.90
CA TYR A 110 -2.84 -7.21 -25.67
C TYR A 110 -2.95 -6.17 -24.53
N THR A 111 -3.11 -4.88 -24.84
CA THR A 111 -3.27 -3.86 -23.77
C THR A 111 -4.74 -3.71 -23.39
N ALA A 112 -5.13 -4.24 -22.24
CA ALA A 112 -6.54 -4.28 -21.79
C ALA A 112 -6.84 -3.54 -20.48
N LEU A 113 -5.84 -3.23 -19.65
CA LEU A 113 -6.05 -2.53 -18.37
C LEU A 113 -5.24 -1.25 -18.33
N VAL A 114 -5.95 -0.12 -18.41
CA VAL A 114 -5.38 1.22 -18.29
C VAL A 114 -6.27 2.02 -17.37
N GLY A 115 -5.70 2.69 -16.38
CA GLY A 115 -6.48 3.43 -15.40
C GLY A 115 -5.71 3.75 -14.13
N ILE A 116 -6.43 4.29 -13.16
CA ILE A 116 -5.90 4.66 -11.85
C ILE A 116 -6.84 4.17 -10.75
N GLU A 117 -6.31 3.88 -9.57
CA GLU A 117 -7.06 3.36 -8.42
C GLU A 117 -6.46 3.81 -7.08
N ASN A 118 -7.34 4.10 -6.11
CA ASN A 118 -6.95 4.53 -4.77
C ASN A 118 -6.44 3.39 -3.89
N ALA A 119 -5.98 3.71 -2.68
CA ALA A 119 -5.25 2.76 -1.83
C ALA A 119 -6.07 1.55 -1.37
N ASN A 120 -7.36 1.75 -1.12
CA ASN A 120 -8.27 0.70 -0.63
C ASN A 120 -9.04 -0.02 -1.76
N GLY A 121 -8.91 0.42 -3.01
CA GLY A 121 -9.52 -0.22 -4.17
C GLY A 121 -11.03 0.00 -4.32
N PHE A 122 -11.59 1.01 -3.63
CA PHE A 122 -13.01 1.38 -3.75
C PHE A 122 -13.25 2.42 -4.86
N ALA A 123 -12.25 3.26 -5.15
CA ALA A 123 -12.35 4.30 -6.16
C ALA A 123 -11.29 4.10 -7.25
N GLY A 124 -11.72 4.17 -8.51
CA GLY A 124 -10.85 3.96 -9.65
C GLY A 124 -11.44 4.60 -10.91
N ILE A 125 -10.57 5.05 -11.80
CA ILE A 125 -10.94 5.49 -13.14
C ILE A 125 -10.30 4.54 -14.14
N SER A 126 -11.14 3.74 -14.81
CA SER A 126 -10.73 2.87 -15.90
C SER A 126 -10.86 3.59 -17.24
N TYR A 127 -9.86 3.45 -18.11
CA TYR A 127 -9.98 3.84 -19.50
C TYR A 127 -10.75 2.74 -20.26
N PRO A 128 -11.84 3.07 -20.97
CA PRO A 128 -12.87 2.10 -21.34
C PRO A 128 -12.53 1.23 -22.55
N THR A 129 -11.47 1.54 -23.29
CA THR A 129 -11.13 0.84 -24.54
C THR A 129 -9.64 0.49 -24.57
N PRO A 130 -9.23 -0.57 -25.29
CA PRO A 130 -7.83 -0.83 -25.54
C PRO A 130 -7.15 0.41 -26.16
N PRO A 131 -5.96 0.82 -25.67
CA PRO A 131 -5.22 1.93 -26.25
C PRO A 131 -4.72 1.57 -27.66
N THR A 132 -4.49 2.59 -28.47
CA THR A 132 -3.92 2.47 -29.83
C THR A 132 -2.55 3.14 -29.89
N ASP A 133 -1.79 2.86 -30.94
CA ASP A 133 -0.53 3.55 -31.22
C ASP A 133 -0.74 5.08 -31.30
N ASN A 134 0.26 5.83 -30.85
CA ASN A 134 0.25 7.31 -30.81
C ASN A 134 -0.88 7.92 -29.96
N LEU A 135 -1.34 7.22 -28.92
CA LEU A 135 -2.38 7.69 -28.01
C LEU A 135 -1.78 8.31 -26.75
N ALA A 136 -2.36 9.44 -26.32
CA ALA A 136 -2.11 10.02 -25.01
C ALA A 136 -3.39 9.96 -24.16
N ILE A 137 -3.29 9.41 -22.95
CA ILE A 137 -4.39 9.35 -21.99
C ILE A 137 -3.99 10.14 -20.76
N ARG A 138 -4.79 11.14 -20.39
CA ARG A 138 -4.57 11.92 -19.17
C ARG A 138 -5.60 11.55 -18.13
N PHE A 139 -5.13 11.20 -16.94
CA PHE A 139 -5.93 11.06 -15.75
C PHE A 139 -5.71 12.27 -14.86
N THR A 140 -6.80 12.84 -14.39
CA THR A 140 -6.81 13.70 -13.21
C THR A 140 -7.43 12.84 -12.13
N PRO A 141 -6.61 12.25 -11.22
CA PRO A 141 -7.16 11.57 -10.06
C PRO A 141 -8.18 12.50 -9.42
N PRO A 142 -9.36 12.00 -9.04
CA PRO A 142 -10.22 12.78 -8.18
C PRO A 142 -9.40 12.98 -6.92
N THR A 143 -8.76 14.13 -6.79
CA THR A 143 -8.40 14.65 -5.50
C THR A 143 -9.76 15.00 -4.90
N PRO A 144 -10.26 14.31 -3.86
CA PRO A 144 -10.68 15.19 -2.79
C PRO A 144 -9.40 15.98 -2.42
N PRO A 145 -9.39 17.32 -2.50
CA PRO A 145 -8.58 18.02 -1.52
C PRO A 145 -8.96 17.36 -0.19
N PRO A 146 -8.00 16.94 0.66
CA PRO A 146 -8.33 16.17 1.84
C PRO A 146 -9.56 16.79 2.47
N GLY A 147 -10.63 15.99 2.55
CA GLY A 147 -11.90 16.47 3.07
C GLY A 147 -11.68 17.07 4.46
N SER A 148 -12.71 17.62 5.08
CA SER A 148 -12.56 17.97 6.50
C SER A 148 -12.02 16.79 7.31
N ALA A 149 -12.40 15.56 6.95
CA ALA A 149 -11.87 14.31 7.48
C ALA A 149 -10.88 13.62 6.52
N GLY A 150 -9.92 12.91 7.09
CA GLY A 150 -8.98 12.05 6.39
C GLY A 150 -8.15 11.24 7.37
N VAL A 151 -8.01 9.94 7.13
CA VAL A 151 -7.26 9.03 8.02
C VAL A 151 -6.18 8.32 7.23
N ARG A 152 -4.99 8.18 7.82
CA ARG A 152 -3.93 7.30 7.29
C ARG A 152 -3.29 6.49 8.40
N ILE A 153 -3.17 5.18 8.20
CA ILE A 153 -2.41 4.27 9.07
C ILE A 153 -1.22 3.68 8.31
N ALA A 154 -0.02 3.92 8.83
CA ALA A 154 1.22 3.39 8.29
C ALA A 154 1.93 2.42 9.27
N PRO A 155 2.67 1.42 8.75
CA PRO A 155 2.67 0.99 7.36
C PRO A 155 1.34 0.33 6.96
N CYS A 156 0.98 0.35 5.66
CA CYS A 156 -0.25 -0.30 5.17
C CYS A 156 -0.25 -1.83 5.38
N ALA A 157 0.93 -2.44 5.49
CA ALA A 157 1.08 -3.80 5.96
C ALA A 157 2.44 -3.99 6.64
N GLN A 158 2.48 -4.85 7.66
CA GLN A 158 3.71 -5.28 8.32
C GLN A 158 3.65 -6.75 8.72
N GLY A 159 4.82 -7.36 8.93
CA GLY A 159 4.95 -8.71 9.44
C GLY A 159 5.59 -8.73 10.82
N SER A 160 5.13 -9.62 11.69
CA SER A 160 5.72 -9.90 12.99
C SER A 160 5.93 -11.40 13.15
N SER A 161 7.11 -11.80 13.62
CA SER A 161 7.31 -13.16 14.14
C SER A 161 7.00 -13.15 15.63
N ALA A 162 6.25 -14.13 16.11
CA ALA A 162 5.86 -14.16 17.52
C ALA A 162 5.72 -15.59 18.04
N VAL A 163 5.66 -15.71 19.37
CA VAL A 163 5.52 -16.99 20.07
C VAL A 163 4.07 -17.15 20.54
N PRO A 164 3.40 -18.30 20.28
CA PRO A 164 2.07 -18.55 20.81
C PRO A 164 2.03 -18.43 22.34
N GLY A 165 0.99 -17.76 22.87
CA GLY A 165 0.82 -17.55 24.31
C GLY A 165 1.55 -16.35 24.90
N THR A 166 2.30 -15.58 24.10
CA THR A 166 2.96 -14.34 24.55
C THR A 166 2.19 -13.10 24.10
N THR A 167 2.62 -11.94 24.60
CA THR A 167 2.19 -10.65 24.07
C THR A 167 3.19 -10.12 23.05
N GLN A 168 2.72 -9.44 22.00
CA GLN A 168 3.56 -8.79 21.00
C GLN A 168 3.03 -7.39 20.71
N SER A 169 3.88 -6.37 20.86
CA SER A 169 3.60 -4.99 20.43
C SER A 169 3.98 -4.81 18.96
N THR A 170 3.15 -4.08 18.22
CA THR A 170 3.38 -3.72 16.82
C THR A 170 3.20 -2.21 16.63
N PRO A 171 4.22 -1.49 16.14
CA PRO A 171 4.16 -0.05 15.96
C PRO A 171 3.35 0.33 14.72
N LEU A 172 2.58 1.40 14.83
CA LEU A 172 1.79 2.01 13.77
C LEU A 172 1.88 3.53 13.89
N ILE A 173 1.76 4.22 12.77
CA ILE A 173 1.69 5.68 12.70
C ILE A 173 0.29 6.03 12.22
N VAL A 174 -0.46 6.76 13.04
CA VAL A 174 -1.80 7.25 12.68
C VAL A 174 -1.67 8.74 12.36
N THR A 175 -2.24 9.15 11.23
CA THR A 175 -2.17 10.55 10.76
C THR A 175 -3.57 11.06 10.46
N ASN A 176 -3.85 12.28 10.92
CA ASN A 176 -4.98 13.05 10.41
C ASN A 176 -4.60 13.55 9.02
N ALA A 177 -5.08 12.87 7.99
CA ALA A 177 -4.87 13.23 6.59
C ALA A 177 -5.90 14.26 6.08
N GLY A 178 -6.87 14.65 6.91
CA GLY A 178 -7.90 15.64 6.60
C GLY A 178 -7.41 17.09 6.71
N THR A 179 -8.33 18.03 6.50
CA THR A 179 -8.08 19.48 6.60
C THR A 179 -8.69 20.13 7.85
N ALA A 180 -9.52 19.40 8.60
CA ALA A 180 -10.00 19.81 9.92
C ALA A 180 -9.28 19.05 11.03
N ASN A 181 -9.32 19.57 12.25
CA ASN A 181 -8.88 18.83 13.41
C ASN A 181 -9.77 17.60 13.60
N ASP A 182 -9.17 16.48 13.98
CA ASP A 182 -9.85 15.20 14.05
C ASP A 182 -9.36 14.41 15.27
N THR A 183 -10.21 13.54 15.78
CA THR A 183 -9.85 12.45 16.69
C THR A 183 -10.05 11.17 15.90
N ILE A 184 -9.04 10.30 15.86
CA ILE A 184 -9.11 9.04 15.09
C ILE A 184 -9.33 7.86 16.03
N ASP A 185 -10.45 7.17 15.84
CA ASP A 185 -10.84 5.97 16.58
C ASP A 185 -10.04 4.75 16.10
N LEU A 186 -9.57 3.94 17.03
CA LEU A 186 -8.69 2.81 16.74
C LEU A 186 -9.38 1.47 17.05
N ALA A 187 -9.58 0.68 16.02
CA ALA A 187 -10.14 -0.66 16.11
C ALA A 187 -9.22 -1.71 15.49
N PHE A 188 -9.40 -2.97 15.89
CA PHE A 188 -8.77 -4.10 15.21
C PHE A 188 -9.74 -5.27 15.09
N SER A 189 -9.52 -6.12 14.09
CA SER A 189 -10.22 -7.39 13.90
C SER A 189 -9.20 -8.53 13.72
N ALA A 190 -9.45 -9.64 14.40
CA ALA A 190 -8.56 -10.79 14.44
C ALA A 190 -9.36 -12.10 14.53
N SER A 191 -8.68 -13.23 14.34
CA SER A 191 -9.29 -14.55 14.53
C SER A 191 -9.75 -14.76 15.99
N PRO A 192 -10.74 -15.65 16.25
CA PRO A 192 -11.20 -15.91 17.62
C PRO A 192 -10.05 -16.30 18.57
N GLY A 193 -10.10 -15.73 19.78
CA GLY A 193 -9.12 -15.98 20.85
C GLY A 193 -8.01 -14.93 20.96
N TRP A 194 -7.84 -14.08 19.95
CA TRP A 194 -6.96 -12.92 20.03
C TRP A 194 -7.61 -11.80 20.85
N SER A 195 -6.80 -11.10 21.63
CA SER A 195 -7.17 -9.85 22.31
C SER A 195 -6.02 -8.86 22.21
N GLY A 196 -6.28 -7.59 22.46
CA GLY A 196 -5.25 -6.57 22.40
C GLY A 196 -5.73 -5.23 22.95
N ASP A 197 -4.76 -4.38 23.23
CA ASP A 197 -4.95 -3.02 23.73
C ASP A 197 -4.01 -2.06 22.99
N TRP A 198 -4.42 -0.80 22.93
CA TRP A 198 -3.67 0.29 22.29
C TRP A 198 -2.81 1.04 23.30
N TYR A 199 -1.59 1.36 22.91
CA TYR A 199 -0.61 2.09 23.72
C TYR A 199 -0.03 3.27 22.95
N ALA A 200 0.36 4.32 23.68
CA ALA A 200 1.05 5.47 23.13
C ALA A 200 2.48 5.12 22.69
N SER A 201 3.18 6.11 22.12
CA SER A 201 4.57 5.99 21.63
C SER A 201 5.61 5.46 22.63
N ASP A 202 5.30 5.46 23.92
CA ASP A 202 6.15 4.89 24.98
C ASP A 202 5.98 3.37 25.18
N ASP A 203 5.04 2.74 24.46
CA ASP A 203 4.60 1.36 24.64
C ASP A 203 4.32 1.02 26.12
N ALA A 204 3.78 1.98 26.89
CA ALA A 204 3.50 1.79 28.31
C ALA A 204 2.16 2.43 28.72
N THR A 205 1.88 3.62 28.21
CA THR A 205 0.65 4.35 28.49
C THR A 205 -0.46 3.84 27.59
N ARG A 206 -1.51 3.23 28.17
CA ARG A 206 -2.68 2.76 27.40
C ARG A 206 -3.45 3.95 26.84
N LEU A 207 -3.83 3.90 25.57
CA LEU A 207 -4.71 4.89 24.97
C LEU A 207 -6.12 4.80 25.58
N GLY A 208 -6.70 5.98 25.84
CA GLY A 208 -8.03 6.14 26.37
C GLY A 208 -9.04 6.42 25.28
N ASP A 209 -10.25 6.77 25.71
CA ASP A 209 -11.35 7.28 24.90
C ASP A 209 -11.50 8.76 25.29
N SER A 210 -11.03 9.65 24.42
CA SER A 210 -10.90 11.08 24.70
C SER A 210 -12.16 11.87 24.35
N ASP A 211 -12.99 11.36 23.44
CA ASP A 211 -14.22 12.00 22.98
C ASP A 211 -15.51 11.35 23.52
N GLY A 212 -15.38 10.19 24.17
CA GLY A 212 -16.41 9.51 24.95
C GLY A 212 -17.32 8.58 24.14
N ASP A 213 -16.88 8.12 22.98
CA ASP A 213 -17.66 7.27 22.07
C ASP A 213 -17.57 5.75 22.40
N GLY A 214 -16.65 5.38 23.29
CA GLY A 214 -16.40 4.02 23.74
C GLY A 214 -15.27 3.29 23.01
N LEU A 215 -14.59 3.94 22.05
CA LEU A 215 -13.43 3.41 21.34
C LEU A 215 -12.14 4.08 21.83
N PRO A 216 -11.03 3.33 21.93
CA PRO A 216 -9.73 3.95 22.14
C PRO A 216 -9.36 4.82 20.94
N ASP A 217 -8.82 6.01 21.18
CA ASP A 217 -8.53 6.97 20.13
C ASP A 217 -7.10 7.55 20.23
N THR A 218 -6.77 8.38 19.26
CA THR A 218 -5.49 9.11 19.17
C THR A 218 -5.45 10.39 20.01
N GLY A 219 -6.57 10.78 20.60
CA GLY A 219 -6.81 12.15 21.02
C GLY A 219 -6.87 13.13 19.84
N PHE A 220 -6.85 14.41 20.17
CA PHE A 220 -6.89 15.49 19.20
C PHE A 220 -5.65 15.51 18.29
N LEU A 221 -5.87 15.45 16.97
CA LEU A 221 -4.84 15.60 15.94
C LEU A 221 -5.16 16.77 15.00
N GLU A 222 -4.22 17.70 14.87
CA GLU A 222 -4.27 18.76 13.86
C GLU A 222 -4.10 18.20 12.44
N PRO A 223 -4.57 18.89 11.39
CA PRO A 223 -4.35 18.51 10.00
C PRO A 223 -2.87 18.21 9.69
N GLY A 224 -2.61 17.02 9.15
CA GLY A 224 -1.27 16.54 8.81
C GLY A 224 -0.43 16.06 9.99
N ALA A 225 -0.91 16.18 11.23
CA ALA A 225 -0.21 15.67 12.40
C ALA A 225 -0.31 14.14 12.49
N SER A 226 0.77 13.53 12.99
CA SER A 226 0.87 12.09 13.18
C SER A 226 1.20 11.74 14.64
N ILE A 227 0.74 10.58 15.08
CA ILE A 227 1.10 9.97 16.37
C ILE A 227 1.55 8.53 16.17
N ASP A 228 2.60 8.16 16.89
CA ASP A 228 3.06 6.77 16.99
C ASP A 228 2.24 6.04 18.05
N VAL A 229 1.66 4.92 17.67
CA VAL A 229 0.86 4.04 18.55
C VAL A 229 1.35 2.60 18.46
N PHE A 230 1.12 1.84 19.51
CA PHE A 230 1.40 0.41 19.54
C PHE A 230 0.11 -0.38 19.74
N LEU A 231 -0.15 -1.34 18.85
CA LEU A 231 -1.12 -2.39 19.11
C LEU A 231 -0.41 -3.54 19.80
N ARG A 232 -0.73 -3.79 21.07
CA ARG A 232 -0.20 -4.92 21.85
C ARG A 232 -1.21 -6.05 21.88
N MET A 233 -0.90 -7.10 21.13
CA MET A 233 -1.76 -8.28 21.01
C MET A 233 -1.35 -9.36 21.99
N THR A 234 -2.32 -10.01 22.62
CA THR A 234 -2.16 -11.29 23.32
C THR A 234 -2.43 -12.42 22.34
N ILE A 235 -1.43 -13.24 22.10
CA ILE A 235 -1.46 -14.29 21.08
C ILE A 235 -2.04 -15.58 21.69
N PRO A 236 -3.03 -16.21 21.06
CA PRO A 236 -3.55 -17.49 21.51
C PRO A 236 -2.45 -18.56 21.64
N VAL A 237 -2.49 -19.37 22.71
CA VAL A 237 -1.52 -20.46 22.94
C VAL A 237 -1.52 -21.53 21.84
N ASN A 238 -2.61 -21.62 21.07
CA ASN A 238 -2.80 -22.55 19.96
C ASN A 238 -2.60 -21.89 18.58
N ALA A 239 -2.08 -20.67 18.54
CA ALA A 239 -1.78 -19.99 17.29
C ALA A 239 -0.73 -20.77 16.49
N THR A 240 -1.00 -20.99 15.20
CA THR A 240 -0.14 -21.75 14.28
C THR A 240 -0.15 -21.11 12.90
N GLY A 241 0.87 -21.41 12.10
CA GLY A 241 0.99 -20.94 10.72
C GLY A 241 1.20 -19.43 10.63
N SER A 242 0.45 -18.80 9.72
CA SER A 242 0.38 -17.34 9.59
C SER A 242 -1.05 -16.88 9.85
N GLN A 243 -1.22 -15.84 10.66
CA GLN A 243 -2.51 -15.23 10.95
C GLN A 243 -2.45 -13.73 10.73
N THR A 244 -3.59 -13.13 10.40
CA THR A 244 -3.68 -11.72 10.07
C THR A 244 -4.56 -10.98 11.08
N VAL A 245 -4.11 -9.81 11.49
CA VAL A 245 -4.89 -8.81 12.24
C VAL A 245 -5.06 -7.60 11.34
N ASN A 246 -6.29 -7.16 11.12
CA ASN A 246 -6.56 -5.90 10.44
C ASN A 246 -6.78 -4.82 11.48
N VAL A 247 -6.13 -3.68 11.28
CA VAL A 247 -6.25 -2.48 12.11
C VAL A 247 -6.97 -1.43 11.30
N THR A 248 -7.96 -0.78 11.89
CA THR A 248 -8.74 0.27 11.23
C THR A 248 -8.69 1.53 12.08
N GLY A 249 -8.45 2.66 11.43
CA GLY A 249 -8.58 4.00 11.98
C GLY A 249 -9.77 4.69 11.34
N THR A 250 -10.67 5.27 12.14
CA THR A 250 -11.89 5.93 11.64
C THR A 250 -11.90 7.38 12.09
N SER A 251 -12.28 8.29 11.20
CA SER A 251 -12.45 9.70 11.53
C SER A 251 -13.71 9.90 12.37
N THR A 252 -13.60 10.67 13.44
CA THR A 252 -14.77 11.10 14.24
C THR A 252 -15.51 12.25 13.56
N VAL A 253 -14.80 13.07 12.77
CA VAL A 253 -15.38 14.15 11.95
C VAL A 253 -16.29 13.60 10.84
N ASP A 254 -15.88 12.51 10.18
CA ASP A 254 -16.70 11.79 9.20
C ASP A 254 -16.48 10.27 9.33
N PRO A 255 -17.37 9.55 10.05
CA PRO A 255 -17.25 8.11 10.26
C PRO A 255 -17.33 7.24 8.99
N SER A 256 -17.59 7.83 7.82
CA SER A 256 -17.49 7.12 6.53
C SER A 256 -16.07 7.10 5.96
N ILE A 257 -15.13 7.81 6.59
CA ILE A 257 -13.72 7.90 6.21
C ILE A 257 -12.89 7.07 7.19
N ASP A 258 -12.35 5.97 6.68
CA ASP A 258 -11.45 5.08 7.41
C ASP A 258 -10.23 4.69 6.57
N ASP A 259 -9.17 4.27 7.25
CA ASP A 259 -8.02 3.59 6.63
C ASP A 259 -7.67 2.32 7.41
N THR A 260 -7.12 1.32 6.71
CA THR A 260 -6.84 0.00 7.27
C THR A 260 -5.40 -0.45 7.01
N SER A 261 -4.72 -0.89 8.07
CA SER A 261 -3.42 -1.56 8.02
C SER A 261 -3.53 -3.06 8.31
N MET A 262 -2.66 -3.85 7.71
CA MET A 262 -2.63 -5.30 7.90
C MET A 262 -1.37 -5.77 8.64
N ILE A 263 -1.53 -6.50 9.74
CA ILE A 263 -0.43 -7.10 10.49
C ILE A 263 -0.45 -8.61 10.33
N GLY A 264 0.58 -9.16 9.70
CA GLY A 264 0.77 -10.60 9.55
C GLY A 264 1.63 -11.17 10.67
N PHE A 265 1.06 -12.03 11.52
CA PHE A 265 1.79 -12.78 12.54
C PHE A 265 2.20 -14.16 12.00
N SER A 266 3.47 -14.49 12.16
CA SER A 266 4.05 -15.79 11.78
C SER A 266 4.59 -16.52 13.01
N PHE A 267 4.22 -17.80 13.13
CA PHE A 267 4.59 -18.65 14.26
C PHE A 267 5.59 -19.72 13.80
N PRO A 268 6.91 -19.47 13.93
CA PRO A 268 7.91 -20.46 13.52
C PRO A 268 7.82 -21.70 14.41
N ILE A 269 7.86 -22.87 13.76
CA ILE A 269 8.00 -24.16 14.43
C ILE A 269 9.42 -24.31 14.97
N ALA A 270 9.63 -23.85 16.20
CA ALA A 270 10.87 -23.94 17.00
C ALA A 270 12.05 -23.03 16.57
N LEU A 271 12.36 -22.05 17.43
CA LEU A 271 13.72 -21.55 17.61
C LEU A 271 14.45 -22.51 18.56
N PHE A 272 15.56 -23.10 18.11
CA PHE A 272 16.55 -23.61 19.06
C PHE A 272 16.99 -22.44 19.93
N GLU A 273 16.65 -22.42 21.21
CA GLU A 273 17.26 -21.46 22.15
C GLU A 273 18.77 -21.74 22.21
N PRO A 274 19.66 -20.78 21.89
CA PRO A 274 21.08 -20.93 22.18
C PRO A 274 21.44 -20.39 23.58
N PRO A 275 22.51 -20.93 24.23
CA PRO A 275 23.38 -22.00 23.78
C PRO A 275 23.21 -23.27 24.63
N GLN A 276 22.91 -24.40 23.99
CA GLN A 276 23.21 -25.70 24.60
C GLN A 276 24.70 -25.96 24.34
N SER A 277 25.55 -25.72 25.34
CA SER A 277 26.86 -26.38 25.40
C SER A 277 26.63 -27.76 26.00
N ASP A 278 26.53 -28.80 25.18
CA ASP A 278 26.74 -30.14 25.69
C ASP A 278 28.24 -30.40 25.76
N ILE A 279 28.75 -30.60 26.98
CA ILE A 279 30.08 -31.16 27.20
C ILE A 279 29.91 -32.68 27.15
N GLY A 280 29.79 -33.19 25.93
CA GLY A 280 30.03 -34.60 25.64
C GLY A 280 31.52 -34.81 25.42
N ILE A 281 32.15 -35.70 26.19
CA ILE A 281 33.44 -36.28 25.80
C ILE A 281 33.12 -37.26 24.67
N ASP A 282 33.52 -36.90 23.46
CA ASP A 282 33.61 -37.89 22.38
C ASP A 282 34.69 -38.91 22.77
N VAL A 283 34.27 -40.16 22.98
CA VAL A 283 35.13 -41.33 23.21
C VAL A 283 35.34 -42.10 21.92
#